data_AF-A0A5K1BUX6-F1
#
_entry.id   AF-A0A5K1BUX6-F1
#
_cell.length_a   1.000
_cell.length_b   1.000
_cell.length_c   1.000
_cell.angle_alpha   90.00
_cell.angle_beta   90.00
_cell.angle_gamma   90.00
#
_symmetry.space_group_name_H-M   'P 1'
#
loop_
_entity.id
_entity.type
_entity.pdbx_description
1 polymer ?
#
loop_
_entity_poly.entity_id
_entity_poly.type
_entity_poly.pdbx_seq_one_letter_code
_entity_poly.pdbx_strand_id
1 'polypeptide(L)' 'KLTRILKDGLSGNSRTVMVATISPADDQYHHTVNTLKYADRAKEIKTHIQ' A
#
# COMPACT_ATOMS: atom_id res chain seq x y z
N LYS A 1 -8.63 -2.08 -16.01
CA LYS A 1 -7.68 -2.79 -15.12
C LYS A 1 -7.31 -1.86 -13.96
N LEU A 2 -7.58 -2.28 -12.73
CA LEU A 2 -7.49 -1.45 -11.50
C LEU A 2 -6.14 -0.74 -11.32
N THR A 3 -5.04 -1.43 -11.60
CA THR A 3 -3.67 -0.90 -11.49
C THR A 3 -3.37 0.27 -12.45
N ARG A 4 -4.07 0.35 -13.59
CA ARG A 4 -3.91 1.46 -14.54
C ARG A 4 -4.53 2.76 -14.03
N ILE A 5 -5.59 2.67 -13.23
CA ILE A 5 -6.23 3.83 -12.58
C ILE A 5 -5.35 4.33 -11.42
N LEU A 6 -4.70 3.41 -10.71
CA LEU A 6 -3.82 3.73 -9.58
C LEU A 6 -2.41 4.17 -10.00
N LYS A 7 -2.08 4.20 -11.30
CA LYS A 7 -0.75 4.58 -11.79
C LYS A 7 -0.33 5.96 -11.30
N ASP A 8 -1.25 6.92 -11.32
CA ASP A 8 -0.98 8.29 -10.87
C ASP A 8 -0.84 8.37 -9.35
N GLY A 9 -1.51 7.48 -8.61
CA GLY A 9 -1.39 7.36 -7.16
C GLY A 9 -0.11 6.66 -6.69
N LEU A 10 0.40 5.70 -7.48
CA LEU A 10 1.54 4.85 -7.10
C LEU A 10 2.88 5.29 -7.73
N SER A 11 2.87 6.24 -8.66
CA SER A 11 4.11 6.73 -9.30
C SER A 11 3.95 8.13 -9.93
N GLY A 12 2.80 8.78 -9.79
CA GLY A 12 2.48 10.05 -10.45
C GLY A 12 2.43 11.24 -9.48
N ASN A 13 1.61 12.22 -9.84
CA ASN A 13 1.42 13.49 -9.12
C ASN A 13 0.18 13.44 -8.22
N SER A 14 0.16 12.51 -7.26
CA SER A 14 -0.94 12.41 -6.31
C SER A 14 -0.44 12.13 -4.91
N ARG A 15 -1.14 12.70 -3.93
CA ARG A 15 -0.98 12.34 -2.51
C ARG A 15 -1.81 11.10 -2.24
N THR A 16 -1.13 9.99 -2.01
CA THR A 16 -1.77 8.68 -1.83
C THR A 16 -1.53 8.19 -0.41
N VAL A 17 -2.56 7.62 0.21
CA VAL A 17 -2.48 6.95 1.50
C VAL A 17 -2.95 5.52 1.33
N MET A 18 -2.20 4.57 1.88
CA MET A 18 -2.61 3.18 1.98
C MET A 18 -3.20 2.90 3.36
N VAL A 19 -4.37 2.27 3.42
CA VAL A 19 -4.97 1.78 4.66
C VAL A 19 -4.82 0.26 4.71
N ALA A 20 -4.07 -0.25 5.68
CA ALA A 20 -3.87 -1.68 5.89
C ALA A 20 -4.83 -2.20 6.98
N THR A 21 -5.80 -3.02 6.60
CA THR A 21 -6.69 -3.71 7.54
C THR A 21 -6.15 -5.11 7.83
N ILE A 22 -5.89 -5.40 9.10
CA ILE A 22 -5.30 -6.67 9.56
C ILE A 22 -6.20 -7.32 10.61
N SER A 23 -6.14 -8.65 10.70
CA SER A 23 -6.81 -9.40 11.76
C SER A 23 -5.83 -9.68 12.89
N PRO A 24 -6.24 -9.56 14.17
CA PRO A 24 -5.42 -9.94 15.32
C PRO A 24 -5.40 -11.45 15.59
N ALA A 25 -6.13 -12.27 14.82
CA ALA A 25 -6.15 -13.72 14.99
C ALA A 25 -4.80 -14.36 14.62
N ASP A 26 -4.36 -15.32 15.43
CA ASP A 26 -3.06 -15.99 15.27
C ASP A 26 -2.96 -16.74 13.92
N ASP A 27 -4.04 -17.40 13.50
CA ASP A 27 -4.13 -18.10 12.21
C ASP A 27 -3.86 -17.17 11.02
N GLN A 28 -4.08 -15.86 11.18
CA GLN A 28 -3.89 -14.85 10.14
C GLN A 28 -2.54 -14.14 10.25
N TYR A 29 -1.69 -14.50 11.21
CA TYR A 29 -0.41 -13.82 11.49
C TYR A 29 0.46 -13.68 10.24
N HIS A 30 0.62 -14.75 9.47
CA HIS A 30 1.44 -14.73 8.24
C HIS A 30 0.90 -13.74 7.20
N HIS A 31 -0.42 -13.69 7.01
CA HIS A 31 -1.05 -12.74 6.10
C HIS A 31 -0.93 -11.30 6.60
N THR A 32 -1.14 -11.07 7.90
CA THR A 32 -0.94 -9.78 8.54
C THR A 32 0.48 -9.25 8.32
N VAL A 33 1.50 -10.08 8.54
CA VAL A 33 2.91 -9.71 8.30
C VAL A 33 3.14 -9.35 6.83
N ASN A 34 2.58 -10.11 5.89
CA ASN A 34 2.72 -9.80 4.46
C ASN A 34 2.05 -8.48 4.07
N THR A 35 0.87 -8.18 4.64
CA THR A 35 0.19 -6.90 4.46
C THR A 35 1.02 -5.74 5.00
N LEU A 36 1.59 -5.87 6.21
CA LEU A 36 2.44 -4.85 6.81
C LEU A 36 3.72 -4.62 6.00
N LYS A 37 4.38 -5.69 5.52
CA LYS A 37 5.55 -5.59 4.63
C LYS A 37 5.22 -4.90 3.31
N TYR A 38 4.00 -5.04 2.80
CA TYR A 38 3.59 -4.31 1.60
C TYR A 38 3.33 -2.83 1.92
N ALA A 39 2.66 -2.53 3.03
CA ALA A 39 2.43 -1.15 3.47
C ALA A 39 3.75 -0.39 3.73
N ASP A 40 4.76 -1.06 4.31
CA ASP A 40 6.08 -0.49 4.52
C ASP A 40 6.77 -0.13 3.20
N ARG A 41 6.75 -1.02 2.20
CA ARG A 41 7.23 -0.72 0.86
C ARG A 41 6.44 0.39 0.17
N ALA A 42 5.12 0.45 0.38
CA ALA A 42 4.27 1.48 -0.20
C ALA A 42 4.62 2.89 0.34
N LYS A 43 5.16 2.99 1.55
CA LYS A 43 5.67 4.25 2.13
C LYS A 43 6.89 4.79 1.39
N GLU A 44 7.72 3.93 0.80
CA GLU A 44 8.92 4.33 0.07
C GLU A 44 8.63 4.83 -1.35
N ILE A 45 7.39 4.71 -1.82
CA ILE A 45 6.98 5.19 -3.13
C ILE A 45 7.10 6.72 -3.16
N LYS A 46 8.02 7.22 -3.98
CA LYS A 46 8.20 8.64 -4.23
C LYS A 46 7.19 9.12 -5.27
N THR A 47 6.27 9.98 -4.84
CA THR A 47 5.35 10.67 -5.75
C THR A 47 5.92 12.05 -6.09
N HIS A 48 5.68 12.50 -7.33
CA HIS A 48 6.14 13.80 -7.81
C HIS A 48 4.99 14.78 -7.63
N ILE A 49 4.82 15.26 -6.40
CA ILE A 49 3.77 16.22 -6.05
C ILE A 49 4.27 17.60 -6.49
N GLN A 50 3.69 18.15 -7.56
CA GLN A 50 3.98 19.51 -8.06
C GLN A 50 3.13 20.53 -7.32
#